data_AF-A0A1F4W0L1-F1
#
_entry.id   AF-A0A1F4W0L1-F1
#
_cell.length_a   1.000
_cell.length_b   1.000
_cell.length_c   1.000
_cell.angle_alpha   90.00
_cell.angle_beta   90.00
_cell.angle_gamma   90.00
#
_symmetry.space_group_name_H-M   'P 1'
#
loop_
_entity.id
_entity.type
_entity.pdbx_description
1 polymer ?
#
loop_
_entity_poly.entity_id
_entity_poly.type
_entity_poly.pdbx_seq_one_letter_code
_entity_poly.pdbx_strand_id
1 'polypeptide(L)'
;MNDRITTLIDIEKPDYERRKFFKYLFSIGIVSLVGFLLNKKSNALSFGSTGVPDPIGIKNFSGSGADYSLTLTTQDTAYQCPASGNVPSKDYILDIYNSSDSSVYWGWSSGIAGTSALRRLISSGGSLNMDLGSGQSIYLVCASADKTIAYGTKERS
;
A
#
# COMPACT_ATOMS: atom_id res chain seq x y z
N MET A 1 49.23 59.58 -22.64
CA MET A 1 48.30 59.74 -21.49
C MET A 1 46.94 60.04 -22.10
N ASN A 2 45.93 59.19 -22.13
CA ASN A 2 45.64 57.96 -21.39
C ASN A 2 44.85 57.03 -22.33
N ASP A 3 45.50 55.98 -22.82
CA ASP A 3 44.81 54.74 -23.15
C ASP A 3 44.58 54.02 -21.83
N ARG A 4 43.33 53.84 -21.41
CA ARG A 4 42.84 52.67 -20.67
C ARG A 4 41.41 52.85 -20.19
N ILE A 5 40.72 51.72 -20.22
CA ILE A 5 39.44 51.40 -19.58
C ILE A 5 38.20 51.82 -20.36
N THR A 6 38.00 51.18 -21.50
CA THR A 6 36.65 50.78 -21.92
C THR A 6 36.67 49.33 -22.35
N THR A 7 37.15 48.45 -21.46
CA THR A 7 36.72 47.05 -21.44
C THR A 7 35.28 46.99 -20.92
N LEU A 8 34.35 47.60 -21.68
CA LEU A 8 32.96 47.19 -21.61
C LEU A 8 32.91 45.87 -22.33
N ILE A 9 32.94 44.84 -21.49
CA ILE A 9 32.91 43.43 -21.81
C ILE A 9 31.81 43.23 -22.86
N ASP A 10 32.23 43.08 -24.11
CA ASP A 10 31.44 42.52 -25.18
C ASP A 10 31.27 41.04 -24.82
N ILE A 11 30.42 40.78 -23.82
CA ILE A 11 29.89 39.44 -23.57
C ILE A 11 29.02 39.21 -24.78
N GLU A 12 29.62 38.54 -25.76
CA GLU A 12 29.00 37.97 -26.96
C GLU A 12 27.52 37.65 -26.65
N LYS A 13 26.61 38.48 -27.18
CA LYS A 13 25.15 38.33 -27.06
C LYS A 13 24.62 36.88 -27.13
N PRO A 14 25.18 35.94 -27.92
CA PRO A 14 24.74 34.54 -27.91
C PRO A 14 24.85 33.84 -26.55
N ASP A 15 25.80 34.23 -25.69
CA ASP A 15 26.10 33.50 -24.46
C ASP A 15 25.15 33.86 -23.32
N TYR A 16 24.61 35.08 -23.32
CA TYR A 16 23.61 35.54 -22.35
C TYR A 16 22.23 34.91 -22.58
N GLU A 17 21.79 34.83 -23.85
CA GLU A 17 20.49 34.24 -24.19
C GLU A 17 20.47 32.71 -24.00
N ARG A 18 21.58 32.02 -24.28
CA ARG A 18 21.73 30.59 -23.95
C ARG A 18 21.62 30.32 -22.45
N ARG A 19 22.28 31.13 -21.62
CA ARG A 19 22.20 31.00 -20.15
C ARG A 19 20.80 31.30 -19.61
N LYS A 20 20.08 32.25 -20.21
CA LYS A 20 18.66 32.48 -19.88
C LYS A 20 17.80 31.27 -20.22
N PHE A 21 17.95 30.71 -21.42
CA PHE A 21 17.19 29.55 -21.86
C PHE A 21 17.39 28.34 -20.92
N PHE A 22 18.63 28.05 -20.52
CA PHE A 22 18.92 26.99 -19.56
C PHE A 22 18.29 27.23 -18.18
N LYS A 23 18.28 28.48 -17.69
CA LYS A 23 17.61 28.83 -16.43
C LYS A 23 16.10 28.64 -16.50
N TYR A 24 15.46 28.94 -17.63
CA TYR A 24 14.03 28.70 -17.84
C TYR A 24 13.69 27.20 -17.89
N LEU A 25 14.50 26.38 -18.55
CA LEU A 25 14.28 24.92 -18.56
C LEU A 25 14.40 24.32 -17.15
N PHE A 26 15.39 24.77 -16.37
CA PHE A 26 15.57 24.29 -15.01
C PHE A 26 14.44 24.74 -14.07
N SER A 27 13.92 25.96 -14.22
CA SER A 27 12.81 26.44 -13.41
C SER A 27 11.49 25.73 -13.73
N ILE A 28 11.19 25.45 -15.01
CA ILE A 28 10.01 24.66 -15.40
C ILE A 28 10.09 23.24 -14.86
N GLY A 29 11.27 22.60 -14.92
CA GLY A 29 11.50 21.26 -14.37
C GLY A 29 11.30 21.21 -12.85
N ILE A 30 11.82 22.19 -12.11
CA ILE A 30 11.65 22.27 -10.65
C ILE A 30 10.19 22.56 -10.27
N VAL A 31 9.51 23.47 -10.96
CA VAL A 31 8.09 23.77 -10.71
C VAL A 31 7.21 22.55 -10.99
N SER A 32 7.51 21.79 -12.05
CA SER A 32 6.79 20.55 -12.36
C SER A 32 7.04 19.46 -11.32
N LEU A 33 8.27 19.33 -10.82
CA LEU A 33 8.61 18.39 -9.75
C LEU A 33 7.94 18.76 -8.42
N VAL A 34 7.95 20.04 -8.04
CA VAL A 34 7.26 20.53 -6.83
C VAL A 34 5.75 20.37 -6.97
N GLY A 35 5.19 20.66 -8.15
CA GLY A 35 3.79 20.39 -8.46
C GLY A 35 3.45 18.90 -8.34
N PHE A 36 4.29 18.01 -8.83
CA PHE A 36 4.12 16.56 -8.70
C PHE A 36 4.20 16.08 -7.24
N LEU A 37 5.14 16.63 -6.45
CA LEU A 37 5.29 16.32 -5.02
C LEU A 37 4.15 16.87 -4.16
N LEU A 38 3.61 18.05 -4.49
CA LEU A 38 2.45 18.62 -3.82
C LEU A 38 1.16 17.90 -4.21
N ASN A 39 1.00 17.50 -5.48
CA ASN A 39 -0.13 16.66 -5.91
C ASN A 39 -0.06 15.24 -5.30
N LYS A 40 1.14 14.71 -5.00
CA LYS A 40 1.29 13.44 -4.28
C LYS A 40 1.03 13.53 -2.76
N LYS A 41 0.87 14.72 -2.18
CA LYS A 41 0.74 14.91 -0.72
C LYS A 41 -0.70 15.06 -0.18
N SER A 42 -1.73 15.00 -1.01
CA SER A 42 -3.12 15.03 -0.49
C SER A 42 -3.66 13.65 -0.06
N ASN A 43 -3.01 12.55 -0.40
CA ASN A 43 -3.49 11.18 -0.10
C ASN A 43 -2.65 10.42 0.93
N ALA A 44 -1.68 11.08 1.58
CA ALA A 44 -0.84 10.44 2.58
C ALA A 44 -0.58 11.40 3.74
N LEU A 45 -1.52 11.48 4.67
CA LEU A 45 -1.30 11.65 6.12
C LEU A 45 -2.66 11.85 6.82
N SER A 46 -3.22 10.76 7.35
CA SER A 46 -4.21 10.83 8.43
C SER A 46 -3.77 9.82 9.46
N PHE A 47 -3.33 10.31 10.63
CA PHE A 47 -3.02 9.48 11.77
C PHE A 47 -4.17 9.60 12.77
N GLY A 48 -4.86 8.48 12.96
CA GLY A 48 -5.72 8.15 14.09
C GLY A 48 -6.50 9.28 14.77
N SER A 49 -7.77 9.44 14.42
CA SER A 49 -8.83 9.72 15.39
C SER A 49 -10.20 9.40 14.78
N THR A 50 -11.01 8.67 15.54
CA THR A 50 -12.38 8.17 15.30
C THR A 50 -13.04 8.48 13.94
N GLY A 51 -13.11 7.46 13.09
CA GLY A 51 -14.06 7.40 11.97
C GLY A 51 -13.47 7.57 10.56
N VAL A 52 -12.15 7.69 10.43
CA VAL A 52 -11.48 7.71 9.11
C VAL A 52 -10.82 6.34 8.84
N PRO A 53 -11.05 5.71 7.67
CA PRO A 53 -10.35 4.48 7.29
C PRO A 53 -8.83 4.70 7.31
N ASP A 54 -8.10 3.80 7.99
CA ASP A 54 -6.65 3.83 8.11
C ASP A 54 -5.99 3.83 6.71
N PRO A 55 -5.18 4.84 6.33
CA PRO A 55 -4.55 4.93 5.02
C PRO A 55 -3.46 3.87 4.76
N ILE A 56 -3.05 3.12 5.79
CA ILE A 56 -2.17 1.95 5.67
C ILE A 56 -2.99 0.63 5.63
N GLY A 57 -4.30 0.70 5.80
CA GLY A 57 -5.18 -0.46 5.75
C GLY A 57 -4.97 -1.45 6.90
N ILE A 58 -4.23 -1.09 7.96
CA ILE A 58 -4.16 -1.88 9.18
C ILE A 58 -5.39 -1.52 10.02
N LYS A 59 -6.49 -2.22 9.72
CA LYS A 59 -7.61 -2.27 10.64
C LYS A 59 -7.07 -2.79 11.97
N ASN A 60 -7.20 -1.99 13.03
CA ASN A 60 -6.88 -2.45 14.38
C ASN A 60 -8.00 -3.40 14.81
N PHE A 61 -7.69 -4.68 14.99
CA PHE A 61 -8.66 -5.66 15.47
C PHE A 61 -8.63 -5.58 17.00
N SER A 62 -9.46 -4.71 17.58
CA SER A 62 -9.42 -4.34 18.99
C SER A 62 -9.43 -5.55 19.94
N GLY A 63 -8.34 -5.73 20.69
CA GLY A 63 -8.15 -6.78 21.68
C GLY A 63 -6.67 -7.00 22.01
N SER A 64 -6.36 -7.92 22.94
CA SER A 64 -5.00 -8.36 23.28
C SER A 64 -4.34 -9.22 22.18
N GLY A 65 -4.75 -9.04 20.92
CA GLY A 65 -4.31 -9.80 19.76
C GLY A 65 -3.17 -9.13 19.00
N ALA A 66 -2.66 -9.80 17.99
CA ALA A 66 -1.67 -9.27 17.06
C ALA A 66 -2.31 -9.01 15.70
N ASP A 67 -2.02 -7.84 15.13
CA ASP A 67 -2.54 -7.37 13.84
C ASP A 67 -1.47 -7.49 12.76
N TYR A 68 -1.88 -7.96 11.59
CA TYR A 68 -1.02 -8.29 10.46
C TYR A 68 -1.66 -7.87 9.14
N SER A 69 -0.86 -7.89 8.08
CA SER A 69 -1.33 -7.81 6.70
C SER A 69 -0.82 -8.99 5.89
N LEU A 70 -1.60 -9.40 4.90
CA LEU A 70 -1.26 -10.44 3.94
C LEU A 70 -1.46 -9.89 2.52
N THR A 71 -0.42 -9.96 1.71
CA THR A 71 -0.47 -9.55 0.30
C THR A 71 -0.67 -10.76 -0.60
N LEU A 72 -1.77 -10.77 -1.34
CA LEU A 72 -2.09 -11.73 -2.39
C LEU A 72 -1.41 -11.26 -3.69
N THR A 73 -0.14 -11.63 -3.86
CA THR A 73 0.74 -11.12 -4.94
C THR A 73 0.40 -11.63 -6.33
N THR A 74 -0.31 -12.75 -6.43
CA THR A 74 -0.58 -13.44 -7.70
C THR A 74 -2.06 -13.78 -7.76
N GLN A 75 -2.66 -13.50 -8.90
CA GLN A 75 -4.05 -13.84 -9.18
C GLN A 75 -4.27 -15.35 -9.04
N ASP A 76 -5.46 -15.72 -8.55
CA ASP A 76 -5.97 -17.09 -8.47
C ASP A 76 -5.07 -18.06 -7.68
N THR A 77 -4.20 -17.51 -6.83
CA THR A 77 -3.27 -18.24 -5.98
C THR A 77 -3.76 -18.25 -4.54
N ALA A 78 -3.60 -19.38 -3.86
CA ALA A 78 -3.96 -19.57 -2.46
C ALA A 78 -2.84 -19.09 -1.53
N TYR A 79 -3.20 -18.21 -0.59
CA TYR A 79 -2.31 -17.69 0.44
C TYR A 79 -2.80 -18.10 1.82
N GLN A 80 -1.92 -18.70 2.61
CA GLN A 80 -2.24 -19.11 3.97
C GLN A 80 -2.51 -17.88 4.86
N CYS A 81 -3.59 -17.91 5.63
CA CYS A 81 -3.98 -16.90 6.61
C CYS A 81 -4.37 -17.59 7.93
N PRO A 82 -3.68 -17.30 9.06
CA PRO A 82 -2.48 -16.47 9.19
C PRO A 82 -1.30 -16.97 8.34
N ALA A 83 -0.36 -16.07 8.00
CA ALA A 83 0.87 -16.49 7.35
C ALA A 83 1.62 -17.53 8.22
N SER A 84 2.36 -18.46 7.62
CA SER A 84 2.91 -19.65 8.30
C SER A 84 3.68 -19.38 9.60
N GLY A 85 4.38 -18.25 9.73
CA GLY A 85 5.08 -17.85 10.95
C GLY A 85 4.22 -17.18 12.04
N ASN A 86 2.97 -16.88 11.73
CA ASN A 86 2.02 -16.14 12.58
C ASN A 86 0.82 -16.99 12.99
N VAL A 87 0.85 -18.30 12.74
CA VAL A 87 -0.23 -19.20 13.14
C VAL A 87 -0.13 -19.46 14.66
N PRO A 88 -1.14 -19.11 15.46
CA PRO A 88 -1.11 -19.34 16.90
C PRO A 88 -1.03 -20.83 17.26
N SER A 89 -0.26 -21.14 18.30
CA SER A 89 -0.12 -22.49 18.87
C SER A 89 -1.22 -22.88 19.86
N LYS A 90 -2.22 -22.01 20.05
CA LYS A 90 -3.42 -22.23 20.87
C LYS A 90 -4.65 -21.93 20.03
N ASP A 91 -5.80 -22.37 20.50
CA ASP A 91 -7.08 -22.01 19.90
C ASP A 91 -7.24 -20.48 19.87
N TYR A 92 -7.75 -19.96 18.77
CA TYR A 92 -7.76 -18.53 18.52
C TYR A 92 -8.93 -18.11 17.64
N ILE A 93 -9.26 -16.83 17.72
CA ILE A 93 -10.18 -16.15 16.83
C ILE A 93 -9.35 -15.50 15.73
N LEU A 94 -9.69 -15.79 14.48
CA LEU A 94 -9.16 -15.13 13.30
C LEU A 94 -10.16 -14.08 12.82
N ASP A 95 -9.73 -12.83 12.86
CA ASP A 95 -10.45 -11.70 12.28
C ASP A 95 -9.79 -11.30 10.96
N ILE A 96 -10.58 -11.20 9.89
CA ILE A 96 -10.10 -10.80 8.57
C ILE A 96 -10.93 -9.60 8.12
N TYR A 97 -10.24 -8.61 7.55
CA TYR A 97 -10.84 -7.48 6.89
C TYR A 97 -10.26 -7.33 5.49
N ASN A 98 -11.14 -7.36 4.50
CA ASN A 98 -10.76 -7.14 3.13
C ASN A 98 -10.63 -5.64 2.87
N SER A 99 -9.44 -5.11 3.10
CA SER A 99 -9.06 -3.73 2.77
C SER A 99 -8.79 -3.50 1.29
N SER A 100 -8.87 -4.54 0.45
CA SER A 100 -8.69 -4.42 -0.99
C SER A 100 -9.94 -3.88 -1.69
N ASP A 101 -9.76 -3.43 -2.92
CA ASP A 101 -10.79 -3.01 -3.89
C ASP A 101 -11.47 -4.20 -4.60
N SER A 102 -11.02 -5.43 -4.32
CA SER A 102 -11.53 -6.66 -4.92
C SER A 102 -12.24 -7.50 -3.87
N SER A 103 -13.09 -8.42 -4.33
CA SER A 103 -13.59 -9.45 -3.43
C SER A 103 -12.57 -10.58 -3.28
N VAL A 104 -12.51 -11.16 -2.08
CA VAL A 104 -11.62 -12.26 -1.73
C VAL A 104 -12.43 -13.49 -1.35
N TYR A 105 -11.92 -14.65 -1.71
CA TYR A 105 -12.53 -15.94 -1.47
C TYR A 105 -11.66 -16.70 -0.48
N TRP A 106 -12.25 -17.59 0.31
CA TRP A 106 -11.50 -18.37 1.29
C TRP A 106 -11.87 -19.86 1.29
N GLY A 107 -10.95 -20.69 1.77
CA GLY A 107 -11.11 -22.14 1.86
C GLY A 107 -10.09 -22.79 2.79
N TRP A 108 -10.12 -24.12 2.87
CA TRP A 108 -9.33 -24.90 3.84
C TRP A 108 -8.08 -25.57 3.27
N SER A 109 -7.80 -25.40 1.97
CA SER A 109 -6.71 -26.11 1.30
C SER A 109 -5.85 -25.15 0.48
N SER A 110 -4.54 -25.41 0.46
CA SER A 110 -3.56 -24.72 -0.38
C SER A 110 -3.68 -25.08 -1.87
N GLY A 111 -4.34 -26.20 -2.20
CA GLY A 111 -4.53 -26.66 -3.58
C GLY A 111 -5.67 -25.96 -4.32
N ILE A 112 -6.27 -24.93 -3.72
CA ILE A 112 -7.40 -24.23 -4.33
C ILE A 112 -6.87 -23.17 -5.29
N ALA A 113 -6.94 -23.47 -6.58
CA ALA A 113 -6.68 -22.50 -7.64
C ALA A 113 -8.01 -21.91 -8.13
N GLY A 114 -8.06 -20.58 -8.25
CA GLY A 114 -9.21 -19.87 -8.78
C GLY A 114 -10.43 -19.76 -7.84
N THR A 115 -11.38 -18.93 -8.24
CA THR A 115 -12.50 -18.48 -7.39
C THR A 115 -13.73 -19.39 -7.43
N SER A 116 -13.81 -20.31 -8.40
CA SER A 116 -15.00 -21.12 -8.68
C SER A 116 -15.23 -22.28 -7.69
N ALA A 117 -14.19 -22.69 -6.96
CA ALA A 117 -14.23 -23.82 -6.01
C ALA A 117 -14.39 -23.39 -4.54
N LEU A 118 -14.50 -22.07 -4.25
CA LEU A 118 -14.38 -21.51 -2.91
C LEU A 118 -15.74 -21.18 -2.28
N ARG A 119 -15.82 -21.30 -0.95
CA ARG A 119 -17.01 -20.93 -0.18
C ARG A 119 -16.88 -19.50 0.32
N ARG A 120 -17.91 -18.71 0.02
CA ARG A 120 -18.26 -17.39 0.56
C ARG A 120 -17.21 -16.28 0.34
N LEU A 121 -17.68 -15.27 -0.38
CA LEU A 121 -17.00 -14.03 -0.70
C LEU A 121 -16.84 -13.14 0.56
N ILE A 122 -15.64 -12.65 0.82
CA ILE A 122 -15.40 -11.45 1.61
C ILE A 122 -15.38 -10.30 0.61
N SER A 123 -16.47 -9.54 0.51
CA SER A 123 -16.53 -8.36 -0.37
C SER A 123 -15.46 -7.34 0.02
N SER A 124 -15.13 -6.42 -0.89
CA SER A 124 -14.34 -5.23 -0.54
C SER A 124 -14.99 -4.50 0.65
N GLY A 125 -14.19 -4.11 1.65
CA GLY A 125 -14.66 -3.54 2.92
C GLY A 125 -15.39 -4.53 3.84
N GLY A 126 -15.51 -5.80 3.44
CA GLY A 126 -16.14 -6.85 4.21
C GLY A 126 -15.22 -7.41 5.31
N SER A 127 -15.81 -8.12 6.27
CA SER A 127 -15.06 -8.81 7.33
C SER A 127 -15.52 -10.26 7.46
N LEU A 128 -14.58 -11.13 7.85
CA LEU A 128 -14.83 -12.51 8.26
C LEU A 128 -14.23 -12.70 9.65
N ASN A 129 -15.02 -13.22 10.58
CA ASN A 129 -14.54 -13.64 11.89
C ASN A 129 -14.80 -15.14 12.01
N MET A 130 -13.81 -15.89 12.50
CA MET A 130 -13.94 -17.32 12.68
C MET A 130 -13.10 -17.84 13.83
N ASP A 131 -13.64 -18.86 14.50
CA ASP A 131 -12.92 -19.64 15.50
C ASP A 131 -12.07 -20.71 14.81
N LEU A 132 -10.79 -20.77 15.17
CA LEU A 132 -9.83 -21.75 14.67
C LEU A 132 -9.14 -22.47 15.82
N GLY A 133 -8.90 -23.76 15.62
CA GLY A 133 -8.10 -24.57 16.54
C GLY A 133 -6.61 -24.24 16.44
N SER A 134 -5.86 -24.64 17.45
CA SER A 134 -4.39 -24.55 17.47
C SER A 134 -3.76 -25.04 16.16
N GLY A 135 -2.85 -24.24 15.59
CA GLY A 135 -2.10 -24.59 14.38
C GLY A 135 -2.92 -24.64 13.09
N GLN A 136 -4.22 -24.32 13.13
CA GLN A 136 -5.07 -24.30 11.94
C GLN A 136 -4.88 -23.01 11.15
N SER A 137 -5.18 -23.03 9.85
CA SER A 137 -5.19 -21.86 8.98
C SER A 137 -6.24 -22.03 7.90
N ILE A 138 -6.64 -20.92 7.29
CA ILE A 138 -7.39 -20.92 6.03
C ILE A 138 -6.50 -20.46 4.90
N TYR A 139 -7.03 -20.51 3.69
CA TYR A 139 -6.39 -20.01 2.49
C TYR A 139 -7.27 -18.97 1.82
N LEU A 140 -6.67 -17.84 1.46
CA LEU A 140 -7.31 -16.74 0.75
C LEU A 140 -6.90 -16.74 -0.71
N VAL A 141 -7.86 -16.48 -1.60
CA VAL A 141 -7.64 -16.39 -3.05
C VAL A 141 -8.36 -15.15 -3.58
N CYS A 142 -7.74 -14.47 -4.54
CA CYS A 142 -8.33 -13.33 -5.22
C CYS A 142 -8.19 -13.48 -6.73
N ALA A 143 -9.22 -13.08 -7.48
CA ALA A 143 -9.18 -13.04 -8.94
C ALA A 143 -8.25 -11.95 -9.51
N SER A 144 -7.60 -11.16 -8.67
CA SER A 144 -6.66 -10.12 -9.07
C SER A 144 -5.43 -10.15 -8.15
N ALA A 145 -4.28 -9.83 -8.74
CA ALA A 145 -3.00 -9.72 -8.05
C ALA A 145 -2.90 -8.42 -7.21
N ASP A 146 -1.87 -8.38 -6.38
CA ASP A 146 -1.46 -7.24 -5.56
C ASP A 146 -2.56 -6.72 -4.63
N LYS A 147 -3.33 -7.64 -4.03
CA LYS A 147 -4.37 -7.29 -3.06
C LYS A 147 -3.89 -7.49 -1.64
N THR A 148 -4.07 -6.46 -0.81
CA THR A 148 -3.71 -6.51 0.60
C THR A 148 -4.95 -6.78 1.43
N ILE A 149 -4.82 -7.70 2.39
CA ILE A 149 -5.84 -8.05 3.36
C ILE A 149 -5.27 -7.81 4.76
N ALA A 150 -6.06 -7.19 5.62
CA ALA A 150 -5.72 -7.05 7.03
C ALA A 150 -6.30 -8.23 7.80
N TYR A 151 -5.55 -8.77 8.75
CA TYR A 151 -6.07 -9.80 9.65
C TYR A 151 -5.49 -9.64 11.05
N GLY A 152 -6.25 -10.08 12.05
CA GLY A 152 -5.84 -10.10 13.45
C GLY A 152 -6.08 -11.48 14.04
N THR A 153 -5.26 -11.86 15.01
CA THR A 153 -5.43 -13.10 15.77
C THR A 153 -5.57 -12.80 17.25
N LYS A 154 -6.57 -13.39 17.89
CA LYS A 154 -6.78 -13.28 19.34
C LYS A 154 -6.83 -14.66 19.96
N GLU A 155 -5.98 -14.91 20.96
CA GLU A 155 -6.02 -16.15 21.74
C GLU A 155 -7.40 -16.33 22.38
N ARG A 156 -7.93 -17.55 22.32
CA ARG A 156 -9.16 -17.93 23.00
C ARG A 156 -8.82 -18.32 24.45
N SER A 157 -9.38 -17.59 25.41
CA SER A 157 -9.25 -17.86 26.85
C SER A 157 -10.01 -19.09 27.30
#